data_AF-A0AAP2DT20-F1
#
_entry.id   AF-A0AAP2DT20-F1
#
_cell.length_a   1.000
_cell.length_b   1.000
_cell.length_c   1.000
_cell.angle_alpha   90.00
_cell.angle_beta   90.00
_cell.angle_gamma   90.00
#
_symmetry.space_group_name_H-M   'P 1'
#
loop_
_entity.id
_entity.type
_entity.pdbx_description
1 polymer ?
#
loop_
_entity_poly.entity_id
_entity_poly.type
_entity_poly.pdbx_seq_one_letter_code
_entity_poly.pdbx_strand_id
1 'polypeptide(L)'
;MATQLAPPIKTVPVAAPKPAPPQLNIFPVPNQRPIAHKAAKAPSAGDERTRYSEDELKEFEALINRKLDKARDEYKILKETLNRNNDEGTDATSGGNTKVLEDGAETAEKENLSQLAARQQKYITNLENALVRIKNGTYGICSVTGKLIPKERLIAVPHTTQSIEAKMMQHD
;
A
#
# COMPACT_ATOMS: atom_id res chain seq x y z
N MET A 1 -47.81 37.60 -17.47
CA MET A 1 -47.77 38.89 -18.18
C MET A 1 -47.39 39.97 -17.18
N ALA A 2 -46.35 40.75 -17.52
CA ALA A 2 -45.79 41.92 -16.85
C ALA A 2 -45.03 41.71 -15.53
N THR A 3 -43.90 42.37 -15.21
CA THR A 3 -42.78 43.03 -15.91
C THR A 3 -41.76 43.37 -14.80
N GLN A 4 -40.48 43.22 -15.14
CA GLN A 4 -39.24 43.75 -14.55
C GLN A 4 -39.34 45.02 -13.67
N LEU A 5 -38.49 45.14 -12.63
CA LEU A 5 -37.44 46.19 -12.48
C LEU A 5 -36.66 46.05 -11.15
N ALA A 6 -35.34 46.30 -11.23
CA ALA A 6 -34.32 46.02 -10.22
C ALA A 6 -34.01 47.23 -9.28
N PRO A 7 -32.83 47.31 -8.62
CA PRO A 7 -32.55 47.18 -7.19
C PRO A 7 -32.30 48.55 -6.47
N PRO A 8 -31.91 48.58 -5.18
CA PRO A 8 -30.48 48.78 -4.91
C PRO A 8 -29.91 48.12 -3.64
N ILE A 9 -28.62 47.80 -3.73
CA ILE A 9 -27.69 47.45 -2.64
C ILE A 9 -27.55 48.64 -1.68
N LYS A 10 -27.57 48.40 -0.36
CA LYS A 10 -26.84 49.19 0.66
C LYS A 10 -26.82 48.52 2.05
N THR A 11 -25.61 48.08 2.41
CA THR A 11 -24.92 48.22 3.71
C THR A 11 -25.67 47.90 5.00
N VAL A 12 -25.31 46.78 5.63
CA VAL A 12 -25.52 46.56 7.08
C VAL A 12 -24.20 46.89 7.81
N PRO A 13 -24.21 47.75 8.84
CA PRO A 13 -23.00 48.14 9.56
C PRO A 13 -22.52 47.04 10.52
N VAL A 14 -21.20 46.83 10.53
CA VAL A 14 -20.44 45.93 11.39
C VAL A 14 -20.55 46.38 12.85
N ALA A 15 -21.12 45.53 13.70
CA ALA A 15 -21.13 45.72 15.15
C ALA A 15 -19.78 45.25 15.75
N ALA A 16 -19.18 46.14 16.54
CA ALA A 16 -17.85 46.01 17.13
C ALA A 16 -17.70 44.79 18.07
N PRO A 17 -16.49 44.19 18.13
CA PRO A 17 -16.20 43.05 19.00
C PRO A 17 -15.99 43.48 20.46
N LYS A 18 -16.52 42.68 21.39
CA LYS A 18 -16.31 42.82 22.84
C LYS A 18 -14.85 42.47 23.21
N PRO A 19 -14.28 43.08 24.27
CA PRO A 19 -12.86 42.97 24.60
C PRO A 19 -12.52 41.61 25.21
N ALA A 20 -11.40 41.03 24.74
CA ALA A 20 -10.79 39.82 25.27
C ALA A 20 -10.07 40.09 26.61
N PRO A 21 -10.02 39.11 27.53
CA PRO A 21 -9.29 39.24 28.79
C PRO A 21 -7.75 39.28 28.57
N PRO A 22 -7.00 39.94 29.48
CA PRO A 22 -5.55 40.06 29.37
C PRO A 22 -4.85 38.73 29.67
N GLN A 23 -4.14 38.19 28.69
CA GLN A 23 -3.25 37.04 28.88
C GLN A 23 -1.95 37.54 29.54
N LEU A 24 -1.70 37.10 30.77
CA LEU A 24 -0.43 37.34 31.49
C LEU A 24 0.66 36.46 30.88
N ASN A 25 1.46 37.03 29.97
CA ASN A 25 2.66 36.38 29.44
C ASN A 25 3.79 36.38 30.48
N ILE A 26 3.85 35.33 31.31
CA ILE A 26 5.01 35.01 32.15
C ILE A 26 5.55 33.65 31.73
N PHE A 27 6.35 33.62 30.66
CA PHE A 27 7.27 32.52 30.40
C PHE A 27 8.59 33.11 29.89
N PRO A 28 9.75 32.81 30.53
CA PRO A 28 11.05 33.28 30.07
C PRO A 28 11.39 32.63 28.73
N VAL A 29 11.76 33.43 27.73
CA VAL A 29 12.16 32.96 26.40
C VAL A 29 13.45 32.14 26.51
N PRO A 30 13.46 30.84 26.12
CA PRO A 30 14.70 30.09 26.01
C PRO A 30 15.45 30.58 24.77
N ASN A 31 16.61 31.20 24.97
CA ASN A 31 17.54 31.58 23.92
C ASN A 31 18.07 30.31 23.23
N GLN A 32 17.41 29.89 22.14
CA GLN A 32 17.83 28.74 21.36
C GLN A 32 19.07 29.11 20.53
N ARG A 33 20.17 28.39 20.75
CA ARG A 33 21.35 28.42 19.89
C ARG A 33 20.93 28.00 18.47
N PRO A 34 21.48 28.62 17.40
CA PRO A 34 21.16 28.20 16.05
C PRO A 34 21.67 26.77 15.85
N ILE A 35 20.73 25.84 15.72
CA ILE A 35 21.04 24.51 15.20
C ILE A 35 21.42 24.74 13.75
N ALA A 36 22.67 24.44 13.39
CA ALA A 36 23.09 24.39 12.00
C ALA A 36 22.27 23.28 11.32
N HIS A 37 21.11 23.64 10.79
CA HIS A 37 20.36 22.83 9.86
C HIS A 37 21.17 22.79 8.57
N LYS A 38 22.10 21.83 8.51
CA LYS A 38 22.68 21.37 7.25
C LYS A 38 21.49 21.05 6.34
N ALA A 39 21.38 21.78 5.24
CA ALA A 39 20.24 21.76 4.34
C ALA A 39 19.80 20.32 4.03
N ALA A 40 18.68 19.90 4.63
CA ALA A 40 17.97 18.73 4.19
C ALA A 40 17.45 19.04 2.79
N LYS A 41 18.01 18.34 1.81
CA LYS A 41 17.61 18.39 0.40
C LYS A 41 16.09 18.18 0.32
N ALA A 42 15.37 19.23 -0.05
CA ALA A 42 13.95 19.16 -0.34
C ALA A 42 13.68 18.01 -1.35
N PRO A 43 12.63 17.19 -1.17
CA PRO A 43 12.24 16.24 -2.20
C PRO A 43 11.84 17.07 -3.42
N SER A 44 12.52 16.85 -4.54
CA SER A 44 12.28 17.56 -5.79
C SER A 44 10.82 17.41 -6.19
N ALA A 45 10.12 18.55 -6.17
CA ALA A 45 8.75 18.71 -6.59
C ALA A 45 8.56 18.31 -8.06
N GLY A 46 7.41 17.66 -8.32
CA GLY A 46 6.77 17.62 -9.63
C GLY A 46 7.48 16.77 -10.68
N ASP A 47 7.43 15.46 -10.54
CA ASP A 47 7.69 14.58 -11.68
C ASP A 47 6.50 14.65 -12.65
N GLU A 48 6.50 15.65 -13.54
CA GLU A 48 5.78 15.61 -14.83
C GLU A 48 6.41 14.57 -15.78
N ARG A 49 7.09 13.55 -15.24
CA ARG A 49 7.64 12.43 -15.99
C ARG A 49 6.58 11.34 -16.06
N THR A 50 6.17 11.02 -17.28
CA THR A 50 5.17 9.98 -17.55
C THR A 50 5.76 8.56 -17.44
N ARG A 51 7.09 8.41 -17.34
CA ARG A 51 7.79 7.12 -17.34
C ARG A 51 9.14 7.18 -16.60
N TYR A 52 9.53 6.05 -16.00
CA TYR A 52 10.82 5.85 -15.35
C TYR A 52 11.98 5.67 -16.36
N SER A 53 13.19 6.05 -15.93
CA SER A 53 14.42 5.87 -16.71
C SER A 53 14.92 4.42 -16.68
N GLU A 54 15.62 3.96 -17.72
CA GLU A 54 16.08 2.58 -17.84
C GLU A 54 16.98 2.14 -16.67
N ASP A 55 17.78 3.04 -16.10
CA ASP A 55 18.57 2.78 -14.89
C ASP A 55 17.68 2.44 -13.69
N GLU A 56 16.62 3.20 -13.46
CA GLU A 56 15.68 2.93 -12.37
C GLU A 56 14.90 1.63 -12.60
N LEU A 57 14.54 1.32 -13.85
CA LEU A 57 13.90 0.05 -14.19
C LEU A 57 14.81 -1.15 -13.86
N LYS A 58 16.12 -1.06 -14.06
CA LYS A 58 17.07 -2.11 -13.66
C LYS A 58 17.15 -2.29 -12.14
N GLU A 59 17.12 -1.21 -11.37
CA GLU A 59 17.05 -1.29 -9.90
C GLU A 59 15.80 -2.06 -9.45
N PHE A 60 14.65 -1.76 -10.07
CA PHE A 60 13.39 -2.45 -9.77
C PHE A 60 13.38 -3.91 -10.20
N GLU A 61 13.96 -4.22 -11.36
CA GLU A 61 14.11 -5.60 -11.83
C GLU A 61 14.91 -6.45 -10.83
N ALA A 62 16.06 -5.94 -10.38
CA ALA A 62 16.89 -6.61 -9.38
C ALA A 62 16.14 -6.81 -8.05
N LEU A 63 15.35 -5.81 -7.62
CA LEU A 63 14.53 -5.91 -6.42
C LEU A 63 13.42 -6.96 -6.55
N ILE A 64 12.75 -7.01 -7.70
CA ILE A 64 11.67 -7.96 -7.98
C ILE A 64 12.22 -9.38 -8.03
N ASN A 65 13.33 -9.63 -8.73
CA ASN A 65 13.95 -10.96 -8.79
C ASN A 65 14.28 -11.49 -7.38
N ARG A 66 14.90 -10.66 -6.52
CA ARG A 66 15.18 -11.05 -5.13
C ARG A 66 13.93 -11.43 -4.33
N LYS A 67 12.82 -10.71 -4.53
CA LYS A 67 11.53 -11.02 -3.87
C LYS A 67 10.87 -12.26 -4.46
N LEU A 68 11.04 -12.48 -5.76
CA LEU A 68 10.48 -13.61 -6.50
C LEU A 68 11.15 -14.92 -6.08
N ASP A 69 12.47 -14.94 -5.92
CA ASP A 69 13.20 -16.12 -5.40
C ASP A 69 12.69 -16.52 -4.01
N LYS A 70 12.65 -15.56 -3.07
CA LYS A 70 12.10 -15.78 -1.73
C LYS A 70 10.66 -16.29 -1.77
N ALA A 71 9.84 -15.68 -2.62
CA ALA A 71 8.43 -16.04 -2.73
C ALA A 71 8.24 -17.48 -3.26
N ARG A 72 9.11 -17.93 -4.18
CA ARG A 72 9.11 -19.31 -4.70
C ARG A 72 9.55 -20.31 -3.65
N ASP A 73 10.56 -19.98 -2.83
CA ASP A 73 10.99 -20.84 -1.72
C ASP A 73 9.86 -21.00 -0.68
N GLU A 74 9.23 -19.90 -0.27
CA GLU A 74 8.07 -19.95 0.64
C GLU A 74 6.92 -20.78 0.07
N TYR A 75 6.59 -20.59 -1.22
CA TYR A 75 5.55 -21.37 -1.88
C TYR A 75 5.89 -22.87 -1.93
N LYS A 76 7.16 -23.21 -2.16
CA LYS A 76 7.63 -24.60 -2.16
C LYS A 76 7.44 -25.26 -0.79
N ILE A 77 7.79 -24.56 0.29
CA ILE A 77 7.61 -25.05 1.67
C ILE A 77 6.13 -25.26 1.98
N LEU A 78 5.27 -24.28 1.64
CA LEU A 78 3.83 -24.38 1.82
C LEU A 78 3.26 -25.59 1.06
N LYS A 79 3.68 -25.78 -0.20
CA LYS A 79 3.25 -26.91 -1.03
C LYS A 79 3.71 -28.25 -0.46
N GLU A 80 4.95 -28.35 0.01
CA GLU A 80 5.49 -29.56 0.64
C GLU A 80 4.71 -29.93 1.91
N THR A 81 4.39 -28.93 2.75
CA THR A 81 3.59 -29.11 3.96
C THR A 81 2.18 -29.59 3.61
N LEU A 82 1.55 -28.97 2.61
CA LEU A 82 0.23 -29.37 2.13
C LEU A 82 0.25 -30.81 1.58
N ASN A 83 1.27 -31.17 0.81
CA ASN A 83 1.45 -32.51 0.26
C ASN A 83 1.64 -33.58 1.35
N ARG A 84 2.41 -33.28 2.41
CA ARG A 84 2.60 -34.19 3.55
C ARG A 84 1.28 -34.46 4.28
N ASN A 85 0.52 -33.40 4.59
CA ASN A 85 -0.78 -33.53 5.27
C ASN A 85 -1.88 -34.17 4.39
N ASN A 86 -1.64 -34.40 3.09
CA ASN A 86 -2.55 -35.18 2.25
C ASN A 86 -2.18 -36.67 2.19
N ASP A 87 -0.96 -37.05 2.59
CA ASP A 87 -0.41 -38.41 2.50
C ASP A 87 -0.46 -39.15 3.85
N GLU A 88 -1.06 -38.57 4.89
CA GLU A 88 -1.32 -39.19 6.21
C GLU A 88 -2.41 -40.28 6.13
N GLY A 89 -2.23 -41.23 5.22
CA GLY A 89 -3.12 -42.36 5.01
C GLY A 89 -2.37 -43.68 5.12
N THR A 90 -2.12 -44.19 6.34
CA THR A 90 -2.17 -45.65 6.60
C THR A 90 -2.11 -46.14 8.06
N ASP A 91 -2.05 -45.31 9.11
CA ASP A 91 -2.00 -45.82 10.51
C ASP A 91 -3.27 -45.53 11.33
N ALA A 92 -4.43 -45.83 10.74
CA ALA A 92 -5.75 -45.66 11.36
C ALA A 92 -6.09 -46.80 12.37
N THR A 93 -5.15 -47.23 13.19
CA THR A 93 -5.38 -48.23 14.25
C THR A 93 -5.34 -47.57 15.62
N SER A 94 -6.47 -47.01 16.08
CA SER A 94 -6.98 -47.13 17.47
C SER A 94 -8.04 -46.06 17.81
N GLY A 95 -9.26 -46.51 18.15
CA GLY A 95 -10.10 -45.89 19.20
C GLY A 95 -11.00 -44.71 18.82
N GLY A 96 -12.30 -44.98 18.62
CA GLY A 96 -13.31 -43.97 18.30
C GLY A 96 -13.67 -43.04 19.46
N ASN A 97 -13.27 -41.76 19.36
CA ASN A 97 -13.96 -40.53 19.79
C ASN A 97 -13.01 -39.31 19.71
N THR A 98 -11.71 -39.51 19.95
CA THR A 98 -10.64 -38.50 19.79
C THR A 98 -10.43 -38.11 18.32
N LYS A 99 -10.52 -39.10 17.41
CA LYS A 99 -10.35 -38.87 15.96
C LYS A 99 -11.27 -37.80 15.39
N VAL A 100 -12.53 -37.68 15.85
CA VAL A 100 -13.48 -36.69 15.32
C VAL A 100 -13.11 -35.27 15.74
N LEU A 101 -12.50 -35.10 16.92
CA LEU A 101 -12.03 -33.79 17.36
C LEU A 101 -10.72 -33.39 16.66
N GLU A 102 -9.83 -34.35 16.39
CA GLU A 102 -8.53 -34.11 15.73
C GLU A 102 -8.68 -33.82 14.23
N ASP A 103 -9.59 -34.52 13.54
CA ASP A 103 -9.93 -34.33 12.12
C ASP A 103 -10.42 -32.89 11.82
N GLY A 104 -11.10 -32.26 12.78
CA GLY A 104 -11.54 -30.86 12.65
C GLY A 104 -10.39 -29.85 12.74
N ALA A 105 -9.38 -30.12 13.56
CA ALA A 105 -8.20 -29.27 13.70
C ALA A 105 -7.30 -29.38 12.46
N GLU A 106 -7.04 -30.60 11.99
CA GLU A 106 -6.24 -30.88 10.78
C GLU A 106 -6.88 -30.28 9.53
N THR A 107 -8.21 -30.41 9.39
CA THR A 107 -8.94 -29.82 8.25
C THR A 107 -8.81 -28.29 8.24
N ALA A 108 -8.93 -27.64 9.39
CA ALA A 108 -8.78 -26.19 9.50
C ALA A 108 -7.35 -25.72 9.18
N GLU A 109 -6.34 -26.45 9.64
CA GLU A 109 -4.94 -26.16 9.31
C GLU A 109 -4.68 -26.31 7.81
N LYS A 110 -5.16 -27.38 7.20
CA LYS A 110 -5.05 -27.62 5.76
C LYS A 110 -5.71 -26.51 4.95
N GLU A 111 -6.90 -26.06 5.34
CA GLU A 111 -7.59 -24.96 4.66
C GLU A 111 -6.76 -23.67 4.76
N ASN A 112 -6.24 -23.36 5.94
CA ASN A 112 -5.39 -22.19 6.17
C ASN A 112 -4.13 -22.22 5.30
N LEU A 113 -3.40 -23.35 5.30
CA LEU A 113 -2.21 -23.56 4.47
C LEU A 113 -2.53 -23.44 2.98
N SER A 114 -3.66 -23.99 2.53
CA SER A 114 -4.13 -23.88 1.15
C SER A 114 -4.41 -22.42 0.76
N GLN A 115 -5.08 -21.65 1.63
CA GLN A 115 -5.33 -20.23 1.41
C GLN A 115 -4.01 -19.43 1.35
N LEU A 116 -3.05 -19.72 2.23
CA LEU A 116 -1.72 -19.09 2.22
C LEU A 116 -0.96 -19.42 0.92
N ALA A 117 -0.94 -20.68 0.51
CA ALA A 117 -0.31 -21.11 -0.74
C ALA A 117 -0.94 -20.41 -1.96
N ALA A 118 -2.26 -20.31 -2.00
CA ALA A 118 -2.97 -19.62 -3.08
C ALA A 118 -2.62 -18.11 -3.14
N ARG A 119 -2.49 -17.44 -1.98
CA ARG A 119 -2.03 -16.04 -1.92
C ARG A 119 -0.60 -15.90 -2.42
N GLN A 120 0.28 -16.81 -2.02
CA GLN A 120 1.68 -16.79 -2.43
C GLN A 120 1.83 -17.04 -3.93
N GLN A 121 1.07 -17.97 -4.49
CA GLN A 121 1.03 -18.22 -5.94
C GLN A 121 0.60 -16.97 -6.71
N LYS A 122 -0.47 -16.28 -6.25
CA LYS A 122 -0.89 -15.00 -6.86
C LYS A 122 0.20 -13.94 -6.75
N TYR A 123 0.92 -13.89 -5.63
CA TYR A 123 2.04 -12.97 -5.44
C TYR A 123 3.17 -13.23 -6.45
N ILE A 124 3.55 -14.49 -6.67
CA ILE A 124 4.55 -14.89 -7.68
C ILE A 124 4.11 -14.44 -9.08
N THR A 125 2.87 -14.77 -9.49
CA THR A 125 2.34 -14.36 -10.79
C THR A 125 2.33 -12.83 -10.95
N ASN A 126 2.01 -12.10 -9.89
CA ASN A 126 2.03 -10.63 -9.90
C ASN A 126 3.45 -10.06 -10.07
N LEU A 127 4.47 -10.67 -9.47
CA LEU A 127 5.87 -10.29 -9.67
C LEU A 127 6.36 -10.60 -11.08
N GLU A 128 5.98 -11.75 -11.64
CA GLU A 128 6.29 -12.12 -13.04
C GLU A 128 5.65 -11.13 -14.03
N ASN A 129 4.40 -10.75 -13.79
CA ASN A 129 3.73 -9.72 -14.56
C ASN A 129 4.41 -8.35 -14.44
N ALA A 130 4.94 -8.00 -13.27
CA ALA A 130 5.71 -6.78 -13.08
C ALA A 130 7.00 -6.78 -13.91
N LEU A 131 7.71 -7.91 -13.99
CA LEU A 131 8.89 -8.07 -14.86
C LEU A 131 8.54 -7.86 -16.34
N VAL A 132 7.40 -8.40 -16.81
CA VAL A 132 6.94 -8.18 -18.18
C VAL A 132 6.68 -6.69 -18.45
N ARG A 133 6.10 -5.97 -17.48
CA ARG A 133 5.87 -4.52 -17.62
C ARG A 133 7.15 -3.71 -17.60
N ILE A 134 8.19 -4.17 -16.89
CA ILE A 134 9.52 -3.56 -16.92
C ILE A 134 10.11 -3.70 -18.31
N LYS A 135 10.03 -4.90 -18.92
CA LYS A 135 10.51 -5.13 -20.30
C LYS A 135 9.77 -4.29 -21.34
N ASN A 136 8.46 -4.09 -21.15
CA ASN A 136 7.65 -3.19 -21.99
C ASN A 136 7.85 -1.71 -21.64
N GLY A 137 8.46 -1.43 -20.48
CA GLY A 137 8.63 -0.12 -19.85
C GLY A 137 7.34 0.63 -19.54
N THR A 138 6.24 -0.08 -19.33
CA THR A 138 4.98 0.47 -18.78
C THR A 138 4.91 0.37 -17.26
N TYR A 139 6.01 -0.05 -16.63
CA TYR A 139 6.13 -0.15 -15.19
C TYR A 139 6.03 1.23 -14.52
N GLY A 140 5.29 1.29 -13.40
CA GLY A 140 5.13 2.52 -12.64
C GLY A 140 4.02 3.46 -13.12
N ILE A 141 3.25 3.10 -14.14
CA ILE A 141 2.07 3.86 -14.60
C ILE A 141 0.81 3.27 -13.94
N CYS A 142 -0.02 4.12 -13.35
CA CYS A 142 -1.28 3.69 -12.75
C CYS A 142 -2.28 3.23 -13.81
N SER A 143 -2.85 2.03 -13.64
CA SER A 143 -3.84 1.47 -14.57
C SER A 143 -5.18 2.23 -14.61
N VAL A 144 -5.51 2.97 -13.55
CA VAL A 144 -6.79 3.70 -13.42
C VAL A 144 -6.63 5.17 -13.79
N THR A 145 -5.64 5.83 -13.18
CA THR A 145 -5.46 7.29 -13.32
C THR A 145 -4.47 7.68 -14.42
N GLY A 146 -3.68 6.73 -14.94
CA GLY A 146 -2.60 7.02 -15.89
C GLY A 146 -1.44 7.83 -15.30
N LYS A 147 -1.48 8.18 -14.00
CA LYS A 147 -0.44 8.93 -13.31
C LYS A 147 0.75 8.05 -12.94
N LEU A 148 1.94 8.65 -12.83
CA LEU A 148 3.13 7.97 -12.34
C LEU A 148 2.96 7.62 -10.85
N ILE A 149 3.22 6.36 -10.49
CA ILE A 149 3.21 5.86 -9.11
C ILE A 149 4.54 6.26 -8.47
N PRO A 150 4.57 6.84 -7.26
CA PRO A 150 5.82 7.29 -6.63
C PRO A 150 6.80 6.14 -6.37
N LYS A 151 8.11 6.43 -6.52
CA LYS A 151 9.21 5.45 -6.39
C LYS A 151 9.19 4.72 -5.04
N GLU A 152 8.99 5.48 -3.96
CA GLU A 152 8.95 4.93 -2.59
C GLU A 152 7.92 3.81 -2.43
N ARG A 153 6.77 3.94 -3.09
CA ARG A 153 5.72 2.93 -3.06
C ARG A 153 6.09 1.67 -3.83
N LEU A 154 6.74 1.82 -4.99
CA LEU A 154 7.20 0.69 -5.80
C LEU A 154 8.32 -0.08 -5.09
N ILE A 155 9.15 0.59 -4.29
CA ILE A 155 10.17 -0.06 -3.44
C ILE A 155 9.50 -0.91 -2.36
N ALA A 156 8.50 -0.35 -1.66
CA ALA A 156 7.74 -1.08 -0.65
C ALA A 156 6.99 -2.27 -1.27
N VAL A 157 6.20 -2.01 -2.32
CA VAL A 157 5.30 -2.98 -2.94
C VAL A 157 5.44 -2.97 -4.48
N PRO A 158 6.35 -3.78 -5.04
CA PRO A 158 6.76 -3.70 -6.45
C PRO A 158 5.78 -4.33 -7.44
N HIS A 159 4.72 -4.98 -6.96
CA HIS A 159 3.67 -5.53 -7.82
C HIS A 159 2.46 -4.60 -7.96
N THR A 160 2.45 -3.45 -7.27
CA THR A 160 1.31 -2.55 -7.28
C THR A 160 1.09 -1.91 -8.64
N THR A 161 -0.17 -1.87 -9.09
CA THR A 161 -0.55 -1.36 -10.41
C THR A 161 -1.35 -0.06 -10.33
N GLN A 162 -1.83 0.29 -9.14
CA GLN A 162 -2.72 1.42 -8.88
C GLN A 162 -2.01 2.45 -8.01
N SER A 163 -2.28 3.74 -8.19
CA SER A 163 -1.79 4.81 -7.31
C SER A 163 -2.53 4.83 -5.97
N ILE A 164 -2.06 5.64 -5.01
CA ILE A 164 -2.72 5.79 -3.70
C ILE A 164 -4.13 6.38 -3.88
N GLU A 165 -4.27 7.40 -4.73
CA GLU A 165 -5.55 8.02 -5.07
C GLU A 165 -6.56 7.00 -5.63
N ALA A 166 -6.13 6.16 -6.59
CA ALA A 166 -6.98 5.15 -7.20
C ALA A 166 -7.46 4.09 -6.19
N LYS A 167 -6.61 3.75 -5.21
CA LYS A 167 -6.97 2.80 -4.17
C LYS A 167 -7.95 3.40 -3.15
N MET A 168 -7.83 4.69 -2.83
CA MET A 168 -8.77 5.38 -1.94
C MET A 168 -10.17 5.44 -2.56
N MET A 169 -10.29 5.73 -3.87
CA MET A 169 -11.57 5.77 -4.58
C MET A 169 -12.31 4.43 -4.65
N GLN A 170 -11.63 3.29 -4.49
CA GLN A 170 -12.25 1.96 -4.51
C GLN A 170 -12.72 1.48 -3.13
N HIS A 171 -12.36 2.19 -2.07
CA HIS A 171 -12.64 1.81 -0.68
C HIS A 171 -13.73 2.69 -0.04
N ASP A 172 -14.30 3.64 -0.79
CA ASP A 172 -15.53 4.37 -0.46
C ASP A 172 -16.75 3.65 -1.04
#